data_AF-A0AAD6V1Y1-F1
#
_entry.id   AF-A0AAD6V1Y1-F1
#
_cell.length_a   1.000
_cell.length_b   1.000
_cell.length_c   1.000
_cell.angle_alpha   90.00
_cell.angle_beta   90.00
_cell.angle_gamma   90.00
#
_symmetry.space_group_name_H-M   'P 1'
#
loop_
_entity.id
_entity.type
_entity.pdbx_description
1 polymer ?
#
loop_
_entity_poly.entity_id
_entity_poly.type
_entity_poly.pdbx_seq_one_letter_code
_entity_poly.pdbx_strand_id
1 'polypeptide(L)'
;MPAVLSRLDYHHRNAQKAAKILQEARDNAFKERGYQSAPTCAKLRNEFNQRNDGMVAHEWQIDMGEALVLGLDCSLIAGTGAGKTMPFVPLFEESDKIIIIISPLNTLEVDQLSFISRFRKMGLSAVAVHGDTYSNDHKGDGCCDLFD
;
A
#
# COMPACT_ATOMS: atom_id res chain seq x y z
N MET A 1 -19.56 -20.83 -28.63
CA MET A 1 -18.70 -20.83 -27.43
C MET A 1 -17.78 -19.61 -27.52
N PRO A 2 -17.71 -18.74 -26.51
CA PRO A 2 -16.76 -17.63 -26.56
C PRO A 2 -15.32 -18.19 -26.56
N ALA A 3 -14.44 -17.56 -27.33
CA ALA A 3 -13.03 -17.96 -27.39
C ALA A 3 -12.40 -17.86 -26.00
N VAL A 4 -11.86 -18.98 -25.51
CA VAL A 4 -11.07 -19.00 -24.28
C VAL A 4 -9.77 -18.30 -24.59
N LEU A 5 -9.60 -17.12 -24.02
CA LEU A 5 -8.42 -16.31 -24.19
C LEU A 5 -7.25 -16.97 -23.47
N SER A 6 -6.06 -16.94 -24.08
CA SER A 6 -4.88 -17.43 -23.39
C SER A 6 -4.66 -16.61 -22.12
N ARG A 7 -4.06 -17.22 -21.09
CA ARG A 7 -3.75 -16.50 -19.84
C ARG A 7 -2.91 -15.24 -20.12
N LEU A 8 -1.99 -15.32 -21.08
CA LEU A 8 -1.14 -14.19 -21.48
C LEU A 8 -1.99 -13.03 -22.04
N ASP A 9 -2.93 -13.32 -22.93
CA ASP A 9 -3.81 -12.31 -23.54
C ASP A 9 -4.80 -11.70 -22.54
N TYR A 10 -5.19 -12.48 -21.52
CA TYR A 10 -6.00 -12.00 -20.42
C TYR A 10 -5.21 -11.02 -19.54
N HIS A 11 -3.98 -11.38 -19.16
CA HIS A 11 -3.11 -10.51 -18.37
C HIS A 11 -2.78 -9.20 -19.10
N HIS A 12 -2.43 -9.26 -20.38
CA HIS A 12 -2.15 -8.07 -21.18
C HIS A 12 -3.34 -7.12 -21.27
N ARG A 13 -4.54 -7.64 -21.52
CA ARG A 13 -5.74 -6.78 -21.57
C ARG A 13 -6.08 -6.16 -20.22
N ASN A 14 -5.91 -6.90 -19.14
CA ASN A 14 -6.11 -6.34 -17.80
C ASN A 14 -5.09 -5.25 -17.49
N ALA A 15 -3.82 -5.44 -17.87
CA ALA A 15 -2.79 -4.41 -17.71
C ALA A 15 -3.12 -3.15 -18.52
N GLN A 16 -3.52 -3.29 -19.78
CA GLN A 16 -3.96 -2.16 -20.62
C GLN A 16 -5.17 -1.43 -20.05
N LYS A 17 -6.17 -2.18 -19.55
CA LYS A 17 -7.34 -1.60 -18.91
C LYS A 17 -6.96 -0.85 -17.64
N ALA A 18 -6.11 -1.43 -16.78
CA ALA A 18 -5.65 -0.80 -15.56
C ALA A 18 -4.87 0.50 -15.85
N ALA A 19 -3.95 0.48 -16.83
CA ALA A 19 -3.21 1.67 -17.26
C ALA A 19 -4.14 2.79 -17.75
N LYS A 20 -5.19 2.44 -18.51
CA LYS A 20 -6.18 3.41 -18.97
C LYS A 20 -6.97 4.03 -17.80
N ILE A 21 -7.44 3.21 -16.85
CA ILE A 21 -8.17 3.69 -15.66
C ILE A 21 -7.28 4.63 -14.84
N LEU A 22 -6.02 4.25 -14.62
CA LEU A 22 -5.07 5.09 -13.88
C LEU A 22 -4.82 6.42 -14.60
N GLN A 23 -4.69 6.40 -15.93
CA GLN A 23 -4.52 7.63 -16.70
C GLN A 23 -5.76 8.54 -16.62
N GLU A 24 -6.96 7.99 -16.74
CA GLU A 24 -8.21 8.74 -16.58
C GLU A 24 -8.32 9.37 -15.18
N ALA A 25 -7.91 8.64 -14.13
CA ALA A 25 -7.88 9.16 -12.77
C ALA A 25 -6.86 10.31 -12.59
N ARG A 26 -5.66 10.19 -13.19
CA ARG A 26 -4.65 11.27 -13.22
C ARG A 26 -5.22 12.52 -13.89
N ASP A 27 -5.84 12.36 -15.05
CA ASP A 27 -6.40 13.47 -15.83
C ASP A 27 -7.55 14.17 -15.08
N ASN A 28 -8.43 13.40 -14.43
CA ASN A 28 -9.52 13.95 -13.63
C ASN A 28 -8.99 14.68 -12.39
N ALA A 29 -8.05 14.08 -11.66
CA ALA A 29 -7.45 14.71 -10.48
C ALA A 29 -6.68 15.99 -10.83
N PHE A 30 -6.02 16.05 -12.00
CA PHE A 30 -5.39 17.27 -12.48
C PHE A 30 -6.42 18.37 -12.70
N LYS A 31 -7.56 18.06 -13.35
CA LYS A 31 -8.64 19.03 -13.60
C LYS A 31 -9.32 19.51 -12.33
N GLU A 32 -9.57 18.60 -11.38
CA GLU A 32 -10.36 18.90 -10.17
C GLU A 32 -9.55 19.62 -9.09
N ARG A 33 -8.30 19.20 -8.87
CA ARG A 33 -7.48 19.66 -7.75
C ARG A 33 -6.03 20.01 -8.11
N GLY A 34 -5.71 20.10 -9.39
CA GLY A 34 -4.36 20.43 -9.85
C GLY A 34 -3.32 19.33 -9.56
N TYR A 35 -3.76 18.10 -9.32
CA TYR A 35 -2.87 16.98 -9.00
C TYR A 35 -1.86 16.72 -10.12
N GLN A 36 -0.58 16.59 -9.78
CA GLN A 36 0.49 16.30 -10.73
C GLN A 36 1.07 14.90 -10.49
N SER A 37 0.91 14.02 -11.48
CA SER A 37 1.36 12.62 -11.41
C SER A 37 2.88 12.49 -11.29
N ALA A 38 3.64 13.12 -12.19
CA ALA A 38 5.09 13.00 -12.22
C ALA A 38 5.80 13.34 -10.90
N PRO A 39 5.54 14.50 -10.24
CA PRO A 39 6.17 14.80 -8.96
C PRO A 39 5.71 13.86 -7.84
N THR A 40 4.44 13.45 -7.83
CA THR A 40 3.93 12.48 -6.85
C THR A 40 4.66 11.14 -6.99
N CYS A 41 4.76 10.61 -8.21
CA CYS A 41 5.49 9.38 -8.51
C CYS A 41 6.98 9.48 -8.17
N ALA A 42 7.61 10.63 -8.41
CA ALA A 42 9.00 10.87 -8.00
C ALA A 42 9.15 10.83 -6.48
N LYS A 43 8.21 11.44 -5.75
CA LYS A 43 8.20 11.41 -4.29
C LYS A 43 7.98 10.00 -3.74
N LEU A 44 7.02 9.24 -4.28
CA LEU A 44 6.80 7.83 -3.92
C LEU A 44 8.07 6.98 -4.14
N ARG A 45 8.79 7.20 -5.25
CA ARG A 45 10.07 6.51 -5.52
C ARG A 45 11.15 6.88 -4.51
N ASN A 46 11.25 8.17 -4.16
CA ASN A 46 12.24 8.64 -3.19
C ASN A 46 11.96 8.11 -1.78
N GLU A 47 10.71 8.17 -1.31
CA GLU A 47 10.31 7.61 -0.03
C GLU A 47 10.57 6.10 0.03
N PHE A 48 10.22 5.37 -1.04
CA PHE A 48 10.53 3.95 -1.14
C PHE A 48 12.03 3.70 -0.99
N ASN A 49 12.84 4.43 -1.75
CA ASN A 49 14.29 4.25 -1.77
C ASN A 49 14.91 4.52 -0.40
N GLN A 50 14.54 5.62 0.24
CA GLN A 50 15.07 6.03 1.54
C GLN A 50 14.71 5.05 2.65
N ARG A 51 13.51 4.47 2.61
CA ARG A 51 12.99 3.58 3.67
C ARG A 51 13.29 2.10 3.45
N ASN A 52 13.83 1.73 2.29
CA ASN A 52 14.17 0.36 1.93
C ASN A 52 15.65 0.24 1.52
N ASP A 53 16.56 0.84 2.29
CA ASP A 53 18.01 0.68 2.14
C ASP A 53 18.53 0.94 0.70
N GLY A 54 17.96 1.93 0.02
CA GLY A 54 18.36 2.30 -1.34
C GLY A 54 17.81 1.39 -2.45
N MET A 55 16.85 0.50 -2.15
CA MET A 55 16.19 -0.31 -3.18
C MET A 55 15.44 0.56 -4.20
N VAL A 56 15.28 0.03 -5.42
CA VAL A 56 14.52 0.68 -6.49
C VAL A 56 13.15 0.01 -6.63
N ALA A 57 12.09 0.81 -6.53
CA ALA A 57 10.73 0.32 -6.73
C ALA A 57 10.49 -0.12 -8.17
N HIS A 58 9.77 -1.22 -8.34
CA HIS A 58 9.24 -1.60 -9.65
C HIS A 58 8.18 -0.59 -10.10
N GLU A 59 8.01 -0.42 -11.42
CA GLU A 59 7.02 0.52 -11.96
C GLU A 59 5.61 0.21 -11.48
N TRP A 60 5.22 -1.07 -11.47
CA TRP A 60 3.90 -1.48 -10.98
C TRP A 60 3.68 -1.16 -9.49
N GLN A 61 4.72 -1.08 -8.67
CA GLN A 61 4.59 -0.68 -7.26
C GLN A 61 4.25 0.81 -7.15
N ILE A 62 4.85 1.63 -8.02
CA ILE A 62 4.57 3.06 -8.10
C ILE A 62 3.18 3.32 -8.68
N ASP A 63 2.80 2.61 -9.75
CA ASP A 63 1.45 2.74 -10.32
C ASP A 63 0.37 2.35 -9.30
N MET A 64 0.59 1.28 -8.52
CA MET A 64 -0.31 0.88 -7.45
C MET A 64 -0.37 1.92 -6.32
N GLY A 65 0.79 2.44 -5.90
CA GLY A 65 0.83 3.48 -4.87
C GLY A 65 0.11 4.75 -5.33
N GLU A 66 0.34 5.18 -6.56
CA GLU A 66 -0.34 6.35 -7.12
C GLU A 66 -1.84 6.12 -7.27
N ALA A 67 -2.26 4.93 -7.71
CA ALA A 67 -3.67 4.59 -7.81
C ALA A 67 -4.39 4.71 -6.46
N LEU A 68 -3.72 4.32 -5.36
CA LEU A 68 -4.25 4.50 -4.01
C LEU A 68 -4.32 6.00 -3.60
N VAL A 69 -3.31 6.81 -3.92
CA VAL A 69 -3.33 8.28 -3.71
C VAL A 69 -4.49 8.94 -4.48
N LEU A 70 -4.80 8.42 -5.67
CA LEU A 70 -5.92 8.86 -6.49
C LEU A 70 -7.27 8.33 -6.02
N GLY A 71 -7.31 7.49 -4.98
CA GLY A 71 -8.54 6.94 -4.41
C GLY A 71 -9.16 5.81 -5.23
N LEU A 72 -8.36 5.09 -6.03
CA LEU A 72 -8.82 3.95 -6.81
C LEU A 72 -8.77 2.65 -6.01
N ASP A 73 -9.81 1.84 -6.14
CA ASP A 73 -9.80 0.46 -5.69
C ASP A 73 -8.92 -0.40 -6.62
N CYS A 74 -7.95 -1.09 -6.03
CA CYS A 74 -6.93 -1.82 -6.77
C CYS A 74 -6.88 -3.30 -6.38
N SER A 75 -6.67 -4.17 -7.38
CA SER A 75 -6.42 -5.61 -7.17
C SER A 75 -5.11 -6.00 -7.83
N LEU A 76 -4.17 -6.52 -7.04
CA LEU A 76 -2.84 -6.94 -7.49
C LEU A 76 -2.69 -8.45 -7.42
N ILE A 77 -2.25 -9.05 -8.54
CA ILE A 77 -1.83 -10.45 -8.58
C ILE A 77 -0.30 -10.47 -8.72
N ALA A 78 0.39 -10.87 -7.68
CA ALA A 78 1.85 -11.00 -7.68
C ALA A 78 2.31 -12.20 -6.85
N GLY A 79 3.43 -12.80 -7.25
CA GLY A 79 4.03 -13.95 -6.57
C GLY A 79 4.45 -13.66 -5.12
N THR A 80 4.62 -14.70 -4.32
CA THR A 80 5.19 -14.57 -2.96
C THR A 80 6.61 -14.01 -3.05
N GLY A 81 6.99 -13.12 -2.12
CA GLY A 81 8.28 -12.44 -2.15
C GLY A 81 8.40 -11.27 -3.13
N ALA A 82 7.42 -11.06 -4.02
CA ALA A 82 7.44 -9.98 -5.01
C ALA A 82 7.29 -8.55 -4.43
N GLY A 83 7.33 -8.39 -3.11
CA GLY A 83 7.21 -7.06 -2.48
C GLY A 83 5.78 -6.50 -2.44
N LYS A 84 4.76 -7.36 -2.41
CA LYS A 84 3.33 -6.97 -2.33
C LYS A 84 2.97 -6.09 -1.14
N THR A 85 3.76 -6.12 -0.07
CA THR A 85 3.53 -5.33 1.14
C THR A 85 3.85 -3.85 0.93
N MET A 86 4.50 -3.49 -0.17
CA MET A 86 5.05 -2.15 -0.38
C MET A 86 4.22 -1.15 -1.20
N PRO A 87 3.10 -1.49 -1.87
CA PRO A 87 2.21 -0.47 -2.44
C PRO A 87 1.56 0.48 -1.41
N PHE A 88 1.75 0.27 -0.10
CA PHE A 88 1.29 1.19 0.95
C PHE A 88 2.23 2.40 1.19
N VAL A 89 3.21 2.62 0.30
CA VAL A 89 4.07 3.83 0.27
C VAL A 89 3.30 5.17 0.31
N PRO A 90 2.05 5.31 -0.17
CA PRO A 90 1.25 6.51 0.03
C PRO A 90 1.12 6.96 1.49
N LEU A 91 1.21 6.06 2.47
CA LEU A 91 1.21 6.42 3.90
C LEU A 91 2.37 7.32 4.30
N PHE A 92 3.49 7.29 3.56
CA PHE A 92 4.61 8.16 3.83
C PHE A 92 4.33 9.61 3.40
N GLU A 93 3.37 9.79 2.49
CA GLU A 93 2.95 11.10 1.99
C GLU A 93 1.83 11.71 2.82
N GLU A 94 0.87 10.88 3.22
CA GLU A 94 -0.37 11.29 3.86
C GLU A 94 -0.39 10.79 5.31
N SER A 95 0.40 11.47 6.16
CA SER A 95 0.59 11.10 7.57
C SER A 95 -0.68 11.21 8.42
N ASP A 96 -1.73 11.82 7.89
CA ASP A 96 -3.06 11.93 8.48
C ASP A 96 -3.96 10.72 8.19
N LYS A 97 -3.50 9.77 7.37
CA LYS A 97 -4.30 8.60 6.96
C LYS A 97 -3.91 7.34 7.72
N ILE A 98 -4.93 6.52 7.96
CA ILE A 98 -4.81 5.19 8.57
C ILE A 98 -5.11 4.14 7.49
N ILE A 99 -4.22 3.16 7.32
CA ILE A 99 -4.49 1.99 6.49
C ILE A 99 -4.75 0.78 7.38
N ILE A 100 -5.88 0.12 7.13
CA ILE A 100 -6.25 -1.13 7.78
C ILE A 100 -5.84 -2.27 6.86
N ILE A 101 -4.93 -3.12 7.33
CA ILE A 101 -4.50 -4.32 6.62
C ILE A 101 -5.20 -5.52 7.22
N ILE A 102 -6.10 -6.13 6.47
CA ILE A 102 -6.80 -7.35 6.87
C ILE A 102 -6.06 -8.55 6.27
N SER A 103 -5.46 -9.36 7.14
CA SER A 103 -4.81 -10.61 6.76
C SER A 103 -5.61 -11.79 7.31
N PRO A 104 -5.94 -12.80 6.49
CA PRO A 104 -6.64 -14.00 6.96
C PRO A 104 -5.74 -14.93 7.77
N LEU A 105 -4.41 -14.75 7.75
CA LEU A 105 -3.56 -15.49 8.67
C LEU A 105 -3.68 -14.88 10.07
N ASN A 106 -4.20 -15.68 10.99
CA ASN A 106 -3.92 -15.57 12.41
C ASN A 106 -2.47 -16.01 12.62
N THR A 107 -1.55 -15.26 12.00
CA THR A 107 -0.14 -15.58 11.98
C THR A 107 0.36 -15.43 13.41
N LEU A 108 1.11 -16.45 13.88
CA LEU A 108 1.79 -16.46 15.18
C LEU A 108 2.24 -15.05 15.57
N GLU A 109 2.18 -14.70 16.86
CA GLU A 109 2.62 -13.38 17.37
C GLU A 109 3.92 -12.91 16.72
N VAL A 110 4.86 -13.83 16.49
CA VAL A 110 6.15 -13.61 15.80
C VAL A 110 6.01 -12.99 14.41
N ASP A 111 5.07 -13.44 13.58
CA ASP A 111 4.88 -12.94 12.22
C ASP A 111 4.18 -11.57 12.21
N GLN A 112 3.26 -11.32 13.15
CA GLN A 112 2.68 -9.99 13.36
C GLN A 112 3.71 -9.01 13.91
N LEU A 113 4.52 -9.43 14.88
CA LEU A 113 5.62 -8.64 15.45
C LEU A 113 6.67 -8.33 14.38
N SER A 114 7.01 -9.29 13.52
CA SER A 114 7.91 -9.09 12.38
C SER A 114 7.33 -8.09 11.39
N PHE A 115 6.03 -8.20 11.09
CA PHE A 115 5.32 -7.26 10.24
C PHE A 115 5.34 -5.84 10.84
N ILE A 116 4.87 -5.66 12.08
CA ILE A 116 4.90 -4.37 12.80
C ILE A 116 6.32 -3.82 12.86
N SER A 117 7.31 -4.65 13.20
CA SER A 117 8.71 -4.25 13.30
C SER A 117 9.22 -3.69 11.97
N ARG A 118 8.83 -4.30 10.84
CA ARG A 118 9.19 -3.80 9.51
C ARG A 118 8.57 -2.44 9.22
N PHE A 119 7.29 -2.21 9.53
CA PHE A 119 6.67 -0.89 9.37
C PHE A 119 7.32 0.17 10.28
N ARG A 120 7.62 -0.18 11.52
CA ARG A 120 8.32 0.71 12.46
C ARG A 120 9.74 1.05 12.01
N LYS A 121 10.48 0.07 11.47
CA LYS A 121 11.81 0.30 10.87
C LYS A 121 11.75 1.23 9.66
N MET A 122 10.65 1.19 8.91
CA MET A 122 10.37 2.13 7.82
C MET A 122 9.84 3.48 8.33
N GLY A 123 9.80 3.74 9.64
CA GLY A 123 9.34 5.01 10.21
C GLY A 123 7.82 5.19 10.19
N LEU A 124 7.03 4.11 10.18
CA LEU A 124 5.58 4.14 10.30
C LEU A 124 5.13 3.65 11.68
N SER A 125 4.11 4.31 12.24
CA SER A 125 3.38 3.75 13.37
C SER A 125 2.53 2.58 12.91
N ALA A 126 2.63 1.45 13.63
CA ALA A 126 1.89 0.24 13.32
C ALA A 126 1.52 -0.51 14.60
N VAL A 127 0.30 -1.04 14.61
CA VAL A 127 -0.28 -1.86 15.67
C VAL A 127 -1.05 -3.02 15.04
N ALA A 128 -0.95 -4.21 15.63
CA ALA A 128 -1.81 -5.33 15.28
C ALA A 128 -2.97 -5.45 16.26
N VAL A 129 -4.13 -5.85 15.74
CA VAL A 129 -5.34 -6.08 16.51
C VAL A 129 -5.85 -7.49 16.18
N HIS A 130 -5.97 -8.34 17.18
CA HIS A 130 -6.54 -9.69 17.09
C HIS A 130 -7.41 -10.01 18.32
N GLY A 131 -8.05 -11.18 18.31
CA GLY A 131 -9.02 -11.57 19.35
C GLY A 131 -8.46 -11.55 20.78
N ASP A 132 -7.16 -11.82 20.97
CA ASP A 132 -6.53 -11.87 22.30
C ASP A 132 -5.95 -10.51 22.74
N THR A 133 -5.71 -9.57 21.81
CA THR A 133 -5.36 -8.18 22.14
C THR A 133 -6.59 -7.32 22.43
N TYR A 134 -7.79 -7.85 22.23
CA TYR A 134 -9.05 -7.25 22.68
C TYR A 134 -9.29 -7.59 24.16
N SER A 135 -8.49 -7.03 25.06
CA SER A 135 -8.76 -7.10 26.49
C SER A 135 -9.65 -5.92 26.91
N ASN A 136 -10.79 -6.22 27.56
CA ASN A 136 -11.66 -5.23 28.23
C ASN A 136 -11.00 -4.53 29.43
N ASP A 137 -9.70 -4.70 29.65
CA ASP A 137 -8.94 -4.02 30.69
C ASP A 137 -8.43 -2.67 30.18
N HIS A 138 -9.34 -1.71 30.06
CA HIS A 138 -9.00 -0.32 30.33
C HIS A 138 -8.78 -0.14 31.83
N LYS A 139 -7.67 -0.68 32.34
CA LYS A 139 -7.03 -0.16 33.54
C LYS A 139 -5.76 0.50 33.09
N GLY A 140 -5.76 1.82 33.23
CA GLY A 140 -4.66 2.67 32.80
C GLY A 140 -3.35 2.15 33.35
N ASP A 141 -2.39 2.01 32.44
CA ASP A 141 -1.02 2.45 32.63
C ASP A 141 -0.35 2.45 31.24
N GLY A 142 -0.01 3.65 30.74
CA GLY A 142 0.95 3.81 29.66
C GLY A 142 0.44 4.19 28.25
N CYS A 143 -0.76 4.77 28.11
CA CYS A 143 -1.16 5.44 26.86
C CYS A 143 -0.96 6.97 26.97
N CYS A 144 0.29 7.37 27.13
CA CYS A 144 0.78 8.68 26.77
C CYS A 144 2.01 8.42 25.89
N ASP A 145 2.31 9.30 24.93
CA ASP A 145 3.41 9.19 23.96
C ASP A 145 3.04 8.61 22.59
N LEU A 146 1.80 8.79 22.12
CA LEU A 146 1.50 8.60 20.68
C LEU A 146 1.07 9.85 19.92
N PHE A 147 0.96 11.00 20.57
CA PHE A 147 0.81 12.29 19.90
C PHE A 147 1.42 13.38 20.77
N ASP A 148 2.69 13.69 20.52
CA ASP A 148 3.31 15.00 20.73
C ASP A 148 4.26 15.27 19.56
#